data_AF-A0A835ABQ1-F1
#
_entry.id   AF-A0A835ABQ1-F1
#
_cell.length_a   1.000
_cell.length_b   1.000
_cell.length_c   1.000
_cell.angle_alpha   90.00
_cell.angle_beta   90.00
_cell.angle_gamma   90.00
#
_symmetry.space_group_name_H-M   'P 1'
#
loop_
_entity.id
_entity.type
_entity.pdbx_description
1 polymer ?
#
loop_
_entity_poly.entity_id
_entity_poly.type
_entity_poly.pdbx_seq_one_letter_code
_entity_poly.pdbx_strand_id
1 'polypeptide(L)'
;MGSAFLVILLTMKKLGKSNKRLRFLRASGPLTAVVLGTIFVKIFHPRGISVVGKIPQGLPKLSIPRGFKHAMSLMPTAVLITGVAILESVGIAKALAAKNGYELDSNKELFGLGIANICGSFFSAYPATGSFSRSAVNHESGAKTGLSGIIMGIIIGSALLFMTPLFTDIPQCALAAIVISAVTGLVDYEEAIFLWGIDKKDFFLWAVTFITTLIFGIEIGVLVGVSFSLAFVIHESANPHIAVLGRLPGTTVYRNTLQYPEAYTYNGIVVVRIDAPIYFANISYIKDRLREYELNLPNSNRGPDVVRVYFVILEMSPVTYVDSSAVQALKDLHQEYRARHIQIAIANPNRQVHLLLSRSGIIDLIGAGWCFVRVHDAVQVCLQHVQNSSTALNLASQASGNSAHNISTPIAKHQRLKQDSFFKNLWKAQDGNLDSGGEVQPLLRQNIV
;
A
#
# COMPACT_ATOMS: atom_id res chain seq x y z
N MET A 1 -23.81 -35.37 -24.36
CA MET A 1 -22.99 -36.11 -23.38
C MET A 1 -22.33 -35.17 -22.36
N GLY A 2 -21.49 -34.22 -22.79
CA GLY A 2 -20.81 -33.27 -21.87
C GLY A 2 -21.74 -32.53 -20.90
N SER A 3 -22.84 -31.93 -21.39
CA SER A 3 -23.81 -31.22 -20.54
C SER A 3 -24.46 -32.14 -19.49
N ALA A 4 -24.71 -33.42 -19.83
CA ALA A 4 -25.26 -34.39 -18.89
C ALA A 4 -24.26 -34.71 -17.77
N PHE A 5 -22.97 -34.91 -18.09
CA PHE A 5 -21.93 -35.05 -17.06
C PHE A 5 -21.78 -33.80 -16.22
N LEU A 6 -21.88 -32.61 -16.82
CA LEU A 6 -21.83 -31.36 -16.07
C LEU A 6 -22.98 -31.28 -15.06
N VAL A 7 -24.20 -31.62 -15.48
CA VAL A 7 -25.37 -31.69 -14.58
C VAL A 7 -25.16 -32.71 -13.47
N ILE A 8 -24.66 -33.91 -13.77
CA ILE A 8 -24.33 -34.93 -12.77
C ILE A 8 -23.31 -34.38 -11.75
N LEU A 9 -22.21 -33.79 -12.23
CA LEU A 9 -21.16 -33.22 -11.39
C LEU A 9 -21.67 -32.10 -10.48
N LEU A 10 -22.44 -31.15 -11.04
CA LEU A 10 -23.00 -30.04 -10.28
C LEU A 10 -24.04 -30.53 -9.25
N THR A 11 -24.83 -31.53 -9.61
CA THR A 11 -25.81 -32.16 -8.70
C THR A 11 -25.10 -32.85 -7.54
N MET A 12 -24.10 -33.70 -7.83
CA MET A 12 -23.28 -34.36 -6.79
C MET A 12 -22.57 -33.34 -5.89
N LYS A 13 -22.07 -32.24 -6.45
CA LYS A 13 -21.44 -31.13 -5.71
C LYS A 13 -22.44 -30.43 -4.78
N LYS A 14 -23.65 -30.14 -5.26
CA LYS A 14 -24.72 -29.49 -4.48
C LYS A 14 -25.24 -30.40 -3.35
N LEU A 15 -25.48 -31.68 -3.64
CA LEU A 15 -25.89 -32.68 -2.63
C LEU A 15 -24.82 -32.86 -1.55
N GLY A 16 -23.54 -32.96 -1.95
CA GLY A 16 -22.42 -33.07 -1.01
C GLY A 16 -22.20 -31.84 -0.14
N LYS A 17 -22.63 -30.64 -0.60
CA LYS A 17 -22.63 -29.41 0.20
C LYS A 17 -23.80 -29.35 1.18
N SER A 18 -24.98 -29.84 0.77
CA SER A 18 -26.21 -29.78 1.57
C SER A 18 -26.24 -30.80 2.71
N ASN A 19 -25.65 -31.99 2.54
CA ASN A 19 -25.68 -33.04 3.56
C ASN A 19 -24.27 -33.52 3.94
N LYS A 20 -23.87 -33.33 5.21
CA LYS A 20 -22.57 -33.76 5.75
C LYS A 20 -22.30 -35.26 5.56
N ARG A 21 -23.34 -36.12 5.55
CA ARG A 21 -23.20 -37.57 5.31
C ARG A 21 -22.85 -37.91 3.86
N LEU A 22 -23.20 -37.04 2.90
CA LEU A 22 -22.94 -37.23 1.47
C LEU A 22 -21.72 -36.46 0.98
N ARG A 23 -20.84 -36.01 1.88
CA ARG A 23 -19.61 -35.26 1.51
C ARG A 23 -18.74 -36.04 0.53
N PHE A 24 -18.75 -37.37 0.59
CA PHE A 24 -18.01 -38.23 -0.34
C PHE A 24 -18.49 -38.07 -1.79
N LEU A 25 -19.78 -37.84 -2.07
CA LEU A 25 -20.29 -37.62 -3.44
C LEU A 25 -19.55 -36.49 -4.15
N ARG A 26 -19.15 -35.46 -3.41
CA ARG A 26 -18.44 -34.33 -4.00
C ARG A 26 -17.04 -34.71 -4.49
N ALA A 27 -16.32 -35.53 -3.73
CA ALA A 27 -15.00 -36.03 -4.12
C ALA A 27 -15.09 -37.12 -5.20
N SER A 28 -16.14 -37.93 -5.19
CA SER A 28 -16.37 -39.00 -6.16
C SER A 28 -16.83 -38.49 -7.53
N GLY A 29 -17.37 -37.27 -7.63
CA GLY A 29 -17.98 -36.73 -8.86
C GLY A 29 -17.12 -36.89 -10.12
N PRO A 30 -15.88 -36.37 -10.15
CA PRO A 30 -14.99 -36.52 -11.31
C PRO A 30 -14.73 -37.98 -11.67
N LEU A 31 -14.53 -38.85 -10.68
CA LEU A 31 -14.33 -40.28 -10.89
C LEU A 31 -15.56 -40.93 -11.51
N THR A 32 -16.77 -40.62 -11.00
CA THR A 32 -18.03 -41.10 -11.56
C THR A 32 -18.21 -40.67 -13.01
N ALA A 33 -17.91 -39.41 -13.34
CA ALA A 33 -18.00 -38.90 -14.71
C ALA A 33 -17.03 -39.64 -15.66
N VAL A 34 -15.79 -39.90 -15.22
CA VAL A 34 -14.79 -40.67 -15.98
C VAL A 34 -15.25 -42.12 -16.17
N VAL A 35 -15.67 -42.80 -15.11
CA VAL A 35 -16.09 -44.21 -15.17
C VAL A 35 -17.32 -44.38 -16.06
N LEU A 36 -18.38 -43.60 -15.85
CA LEU A 36 -19.59 -43.66 -16.67
C LEU A 36 -19.30 -43.28 -18.13
N GLY A 37 -18.46 -42.26 -18.35
CA GLY A 37 -18.05 -41.85 -19.69
C GLY A 37 -17.30 -42.96 -20.43
N THR A 38 -16.34 -43.60 -19.76
CA THR A 38 -15.55 -44.68 -20.33
C THR A 38 -16.41 -45.91 -20.63
N ILE A 39 -17.29 -46.30 -19.71
CA ILE A 39 -18.24 -47.42 -19.91
C ILE A 39 -19.16 -47.13 -21.10
N PHE A 40 -19.71 -45.93 -21.19
CA PHE A 40 -20.59 -45.53 -22.29
C PHE A 40 -19.88 -45.61 -23.64
N VAL A 41 -18.67 -45.06 -23.75
CA VAL A 41 -17.87 -45.12 -24.99
C VAL A 41 -17.57 -46.57 -25.36
N LYS A 42 -17.22 -47.41 -24.38
CA LYS A 42 -16.85 -48.82 -24.60
C LYS A 42 -18.03 -49.71 -24.98
N ILE A 43 -19.25 -49.39 -24.57
CA ILE A 43 -20.45 -50.14 -24.96
C ILE A 43 -20.93 -49.67 -26.34
N PHE A 44 -21.11 -48.37 -26.52
CA PHE A 44 -21.83 -47.82 -27.67
C PHE A 44 -20.94 -47.44 -28.85
N HIS A 45 -19.61 -47.43 -28.69
CA HIS A 45 -18.62 -47.06 -29.72
C HIS A 45 -19.03 -45.84 -30.58
N PRO A 46 -19.39 -44.70 -29.96
CA PRO A 46 -19.96 -43.57 -30.69
C PRO A 46 -18.89 -42.88 -31.55
N ARG A 47 -19.08 -42.89 -32.88
CA ARG A 47 -18.13 -42.33 -33.85
C ARG A 47 -17.93 -40.80 -33.75
N GLY A 48 -18.86 -40.08 -33.12
CA GLY A 48 -18.83 -38.63 -32.99
C GLY A 48 -18.18 -38.10 -31.70
N ILE A 49 -17.61 -38.96 -30.86
CA ILE A 49 -17.05 -38.55 -29.56
C ILE A 49 -15.54 -38.73 -29.56
N SER A 50 -14.82 -37.63 -29.45
CA SER A 50 -13.37 -37.63 -29.28
C SER A 50 -12.99 -38.23 -27.93
N VAL A 51 -12.08 -39.20 -27.94
CA VAL A 51 -11.51 -39.85 -26.76
C VAL A 51 -10.07 -39.38 -26.53
N VAL A 52 -9.50 -39.67 -25.36
CA VAL A 52 -8.10 -39.31 -25.03
C VAL A 52 -7.10 -40.00 -25.97
N GLY A 53 -7.32 -41.26 -26.32
CA GLY A 53 -6.44 -42.03 -27.20
C GLY A 53 -5.25 -42.65 -26.46
N LYS A 54 -4.22 -43.05 -27.21
CA LYS A 54 -3.08 -43.79 -26.65
C LYS A 54 -2.23 -42.90 -25.75
N ILE A 55 -2.05 -43.32 -24.50
CA ILE A 55 -1.17 -42.69 -23.53
C ILE A 55 0.09 -43.58 -23.40
N PRO A 56 1.31 -43.02 -23.45
CA PRO A 56 2.53 -43.79 -23.26
C PRO A 56 2.53 -44.43 -21.87
N GLN A 57 2.67 -45.75 -21.83
CA GLN A 57 2.75 -46.52 -20.58
C GLN A 57 4.18 -46.49 -20.03
N GLY A 58 4.30 -46.43 -18.70
CA GLY A 58 5.57 -46.40 -18.00
C GLY A 58 5.87 -45.05 -17.34
N LEU A 59 6.87 -45.05 -16.48
CA LEU A 59 7.37 -43.82 -15.84
C LEU A 59 8.17 -42.98 -16.85
N PRO A 60 8.15 -41.63 -16.71
CA PRO A 60 8.97 -40.77 -17.55
C PRO A 60 10.45 -41.14 -17.39
N LYS A 61 11.16 -41.25 -18.51
CA LYS A 61 12.61 -41.52 -18.51
C LYS A 61 13.36 -40.27 -18.05
N LEU A 62 14.51 -40.48 -17.42
CA LEU A 62 15.43 -39.39 -17.10
C LEU A 62 15.87 -38.71 -18.41
N SER A 63 15.57 -37.42 -18.53
CA SER A 63 15.89 -36.55 -19.66
C SER A 63 16.75 -35.40 -19.18
N ILE A 64 18.05 -35.45 -19.46
CA ILE A 64 18.96 -34.35 -19.17
C ILE A 64 18.74 -33.25 -20.22
N PRO A 65 18.60 -31.96 -19.83
CA PRO A 65 18.52 -30.85 -20.77
C PRO A 65 19.76 -30.82 -21.69
N ARG A 66 19.56 -31.14 -22.99
CA ARG A 66 20.65 -31.38 -23.96
C ARG A 66 21.43 -30.13 -24.38
N GLY A 67 20.97 -28.93 -24.00
CA GLY A 67 21.68 -27.69 -24.25
C GLY A 67 20.80 -26.44 -24.06
N PHE A 68 21.44 -25.31 -23.76
CA PHE A 68 20.79 -24.03 -23.48
C PHE A 68 20.68 -23.10 -24.70
N LYS A 69 20.65 -23.68 -25.92
CA LYS A 69 20.64 -22.90 -27.16
C LYS A 69 19.46 -21.92 -27.24
N HIS A 70 18.29 -22.32 -26.71
CA HIS A 70 17.08 -21.49 -26.67
C HIS A 70 16.88 -20.77 -25.33
N ALA A 71 17.86 -20.80 -24.42
CA ALA A 71 17.68 -20.23 -23.08
C ALA A 71 17.41 -18.72 -23.14
N MET A 72 18.16 -17.98 -23.98
CA MET A 72 17.96 -16.54 -24.12
C MET A 72 16.62 -16.18 -24.78
N SER A 73 16.17 -16.97 -25.77
CA SER A 73 14.87 -16.74 -26.43
C SER A 73 13.69 -17.09 -25.52
N LEU A 74 13.85 -18.08 -24.62
CA LEU A 74 12.80 -18.53 -23.71
C LEU A 74 12.83 -17.80 -22.36
N MET A 75 13.88 -17.03 -22.06
CA MET A 75 14.03 -16.33 -20.78
C MET A 75 12.84 -15.41 -20.46
N PRO A 76 12.32 -14.58 -21.39
CA PRO A 76 11.14 -13.75 -21.10
C PRO A 76 9.91 -14.59 -20.73
N THR A 77 9.61 -15.63 -21.50
CA THR A 77 8.49 -16.54 -21.23
C THR A 77 8.69 -17.31 -19.92
N ALA A 78 9.93 -17.73 -19.60
CA ALA A 78 10.25 -18.40 -18.35
C ALA A 78 10.04 -17.50 -17.13
N VAL A 79 10.43 -16.22 -17.22
CA VAL A 79 10.18 -15.22 -16.16
C VAL A 79 8.68 -15.01 -15.96
N LEU A 80 7.92 -14.88 -17.05
CA LEU A 80 6.46 -14.74 -16.99
C LEU A 80 5.79 -15.96 -16.35
N ILE A 81 6.10 -17.16 -16.83
CA ILE A 81 5.56 -18.41 -16.27
C ILE A 81 5.94 -18.55 -14.79
N THR A 82 7.18 -18.19 -14.43
CA THR A 82 7.62 -18.22 -13.02
C THR A 82 6.80 -17.25 -12.18
N GLY A 83 6.62 -16.01 -12.64
CA GLY A 83 5.78 -15.03 -11.94
C GLY A 83 4.35 -15.52 -11.74
N VAL A 84 3.73 -16.07 -12.78
CA VAL A 84 2.38 -16.65 -12.72
C VAL A 84 2.33 -17.85 -11.76
N ALA A 85 3.30 -18.76 -11.83
CA ALA A 85 3.36 -19.94 -10.97
C ALA A 85 3.52 -19.57 -9.49
N ILE A 86 4.33 -18.54 -9.20
CA ILE A 86 4.50 -17.98 -7.86
C ILE A 86 3.19 -17.38 -7.36
N LEU A 87 2.54 -16.54 -8.16
CA LEU A 87 1.29 -15.89 -7.79
C LEU A 87 0.17 -16.92 -7.54
N GLU A 88 0.08 -17.94 -8.39
CA GLU A 88 -0.91 -19.01 -8.26
C GLU A 88 -0.63 -19.87 -7.02
N SER A 89 0.59 -20.37 -6.83
CA SER A 89 0.97 -21.19 -5.67
C SER A 89 0.80 -20.44 -4.35
N VAL A 90 1.39 -19.24 -4.21
CA VAL A 90 1.29 -18.44 -2.98
C VAL A 90 -0.14 -17.95 -2.75
N GLY A 91 -0.87 -17.58 -3.81
CA GLY A 91 -2.27 -17.15 -3.72
C GLY A 91 -3.18 -18.24 -3.16
N ILE A 92 -3.11 -19.46 -3.72
CA ILE A 92 -3.88 -20.62 -3.24
C ILE A 92 -3.47 -20.96 -1.80
N ALA A 93 -2.17 -20.98 -1.52
CA ALA A 93 -1.64 -21.31 -0.20
C ALA A 93 -2.12 -20.31 0.86
N LYS A 94 -2.12 -19.00 0.56
CA LYS A 94 -2.66 -17.95 1.45
C LYS A 94 -4.17 -18.07 1.65
N ALA A 95 -4.93 -18.36 0.59
CA ALA A 95 -6.37 -18.55 0.70
C ALA A 95 -6.72 -19.75 1.61
N LEU A 96 -5.98 -20.86 1.49
CA LEU A 96 -6.15 -22.02 2.38
C LEU A 96 -5.64 -21.75 3.81
N ALA A 97 -4.56 -20.99 3.96
CA ALA A 97 -4.02 -20.57 5.26
C ALA A 97 -5.04 -19.72 6.04
N ALA A 98 -5.59 -18.70 5.39
CA ALA A 98 -6.63 -17.84 5.94
C ALA A 98 -7.88 -18.65 6.36
N LYS A 99 -8.32 -19.60 5.51
CA LYS A 99 -9.49 -20.45 5.80
C LYS A 99 -9.28 -21.39 7.01
N ASN A 100 -8.05 -21.81 7.26
CA ASN A 100 -7.72 -22.79 8.31
C ASN A 100 -7.08 -22.18 9.55
N GLY A 101 -6.77 -20.88 9.54
CA GLY A 101 -6.16 -20.16 10.66
C GLY A 101 -4.71 -20.56 10.94
N TYR A 102 -3.93 -20.90 9.91
CA TYR A 102 -2.48 -21.11 10.04
C TYR A 102 -1.69 -20.03 9.28
N GLU A 103 -0.42 -19.82 9.66
CA GLU A 103 0.48 -18.90 8.97
C GLU A 103 1.22 -19.59 7.82
N LEU A 104 1.37 -18.88 6.70
CA LEU A 104 2.10 -19.34 5.53
C LEU A 104 3.45 -18.62 5.42
N ASP A 105 4.53 -19.40 5.39
CA ASP A 105 5.85 -18.93 5.00
C ASP A 105 6.00 -18.97 3.47
N SER A 106 5.85 -17.80 2.82
CA SER A 106 5.91 -17.70 1.36
C SER A 106 7.29 -18.06 0.79
N ASN A 107 8.37 -17.84 1.55
CA ASN A 107 9.72 -18.18 1.09
C ASN A 107 9.91 -19.71 1.00
N LYS A 108 9.35 -20.45 1.96
CA LYS A 108 9.38 -21.93 1.93
C LYS A 108 8.56 -22.51 0.79
N GLU A 109 7.40 -21.92 0.51
CA GLU A 109 6.57 -22.32 -0.63
C GLU A 109 7.31 -22.10 -1.96
N LEU A 110 7.90 -20.91 -2.14
CA LEU A 110 8.72 -20.58 -3.31
C LEU A 110 9.90 -21.53 -3.50
N PHE A 111 10.60 -21.86 -2.41
CA PHE A 111 11.72 -22.79 -2.43
C PHE A 111 11.26 -24.20 -2.83
N GLY A 112 10.15 -24.69 -2.26
CA GLY A 112 9.57 -25.98 -2.61
C GLY A 112 9.14 -26.05 -4.08
N LEU A 113 8.50 -24.99 -4.59
CA LEU A 113 8.10 -24.87 -5.99
C LEU A 113 9.31 -24.87 -6.94
N GLY A 114 10.39 -24.17 -6.56
CA GLY A 114 11.64 -24.16 -7.31
C GLY A 114 12.29 -25.54 -7.39
N ILE A 115 12.43 -26.24 -6.26
CA ILE A 115 12.97 -27.61 -6.23
C ILE A 115 12.09 -28.55 -7.06
N ALA A 116 10.77 -28.48 -6.92
CA ALA A 116 9.84 -29.32 -7.67
C ALA A 116 10.03 -29.16 -9.19
N ASN A 117 10.20 -27.93 -9.67
CA ASN A 117 10.43 -27.63 -11.09
C ASN A 117 11.83 -28.04 -11.57
N ILE A 118 12.87 -27.85 -10.76
CA ILE A 118 14.22 -28.33 -11.08
C ILE A 118 14.20 -29.85 -11.20
N CYS A 119 13.67 -30.56 -10.21
CA CYS A 119 13.55 -32.01 -10.25
C CYS A 119 12.69 -32.47 -11.44
N GLY A 120 11.55 -31.83 -11.68
CA GLY A 120 10.65 -32.14 -12.80
C GLY A 120 11.29 -31.97 -14.18
N SER A 121 12.20 -31.01 -14.34
CA SER A 121 12.90 -30.77 -15.61
C SER A 121 13.71 -31.99 -16.08
N PHE A 122 14.25 -32.79 -15.14
CA PHE A 122 14.96 -34.03 -15.44
C PHE A 122 14.05 -35.17 -15.87
N PHE A 123 12.73 -35.03 -15.77
CA PHE A 123 11.74 -36.03 -16.17
C PHE A 123 10.83 -35.53 -17.30
N SER A 124 11.29 -34.52 -18.05
CA SER A 124 10.51 -33.87 -19.13
C SER A 124 9.17 -33.30 -18.66
N ALA A 125 9.07 -32.88 -17.40
CA ALA A 125 7.87 -32.22 -16.89
C ALA A 125 7.74 -30.80 -17.46
N TYR A 126 6.50 -30.39 -17.72
CA TYR A 126 6.20 -28.97 -17.93
C TYR A 126 6.27 -28.22 -16.58
N PRO A 127 6.43 -26.88 -16.57
CA PRO A 127 6.47 -26.11 -15.34
C PRO A 127 5.26 -26.37 -14.44
N ALA A 128 5.52 -26.88 -13.25
CA ALA A 128 4.51 -27.15 -12.23
C ALA A 128 4.21 -25.88 -11.42
N THR A 129 2.94 -25.76 -11.01
CA THR A 129 2.37 -24.65 -10.23
C THR A 129 1.40 -25.21 -9.19
N GLY A 130 0.94 -24.36 -8.27
CA GLY A 130 -0.16 -24.68 -7.36
C GLY A 130 -1.44 -24.94 -8.14
N SER A 131 -2.28 -25.88 -7.70
CA SER A 131 -3.55 -26.18 -8.38
C SER A 131 -4.73 -25.97 -7.44
N PHE A 132 -5.55 -24.96 -7.71
CA PHE A 132 -6.69 -24.63 -6.86
C PHE A 132 -7.65 -25.83 -6.75
N SER A 133 -7.99 -26.44 -7.89
CA SER A 133 -8.91 -27.58 -7.93
C SER A 133 -8.40 -28.78 -7.11
N ARG A 134 -7.12 -29.16 -7.28
CA ARG A 134 -6.54 -30.31 -6.56
C ARG A 134 -6.36 -30.02 -5.07
N SER A 135 -5.88 -28.83 -4.72
CA SER A 135 -5.70 -28.43 -3.32
C SER A 135 -7.02 -28.30 -2.59
N ALA A 136 -8.07 -27.76 -3.24
CA ALA A 136 -9.42 -27.69 -2.68
C ALA A 136 -9.99 -29.09 -2.43
N VAL A 137 -9.88 -30.02 -3.39
CA VAL A 137 -10.34 -31.41 -3.18
C VAL A 137 -9.54 -32.10 -2.08
N ASN A 138 -8.23 -31.91 -2.02
CA ASN A 138 -7.38 -32.49 -0.98
C ASN A 138 -7.75 -31.97 0.42
N HIS A 139 -7.96 -30.65 0.55
CA HIS A 139 -8.44 -30.00 1.77
C HIS A 139 -9.83 -30.49 2.18
N GLU A 140 -10.76 -30.54 1.21
CA GLU A 140 -12.12 -31.03 1.44
C GLU A 140 -12.20 -32.53 1.71
N SER A 141 -11.16 -33.29 1.36
CA SER A 141 -11.02 -34.70 1.74
C SER A 141 -10.45 -34.88 3.15
N GLY A 142 -10.07 -33.78 3.83
CA GLY A 142 -9.58 -33.80 5.20
C GLY A 142 -8.08 -34.05 5.33
N ALA A 143 -7.30 -33.83 4.26
CA ALA A 143 -5.84 -33.93 4.33
C ALA A 143 -5.27 -32.88 5.30
N LYS A 144 -4.41 -33.33 6.22
CA LYS A 144 -3.79 -32.48 7.25
C LYS A 144 -2.28 -32.30 7.09
N THR A 145 -1.62 -33.18 6.34
CA THR A 145 -0.16 -33.20 6.19
C THR A 145 0.23 -33.36 4.72
N GLY A 146 1.45 -32.94 4.37
CA GLY A 146 2.02 -33.11 3.03
C GLY A 146 2.14 -34.56 2.56
N LEU A 147 1.97 -35.55 3.46
CA LEU A 147 1.92 -36.97 3.13
C LEU A 147 0.86 -37.29 2.07
N SER A 148 -0.24 -36.51 2.02
CA SER A 148 -1.26 -36.65 0.96
C SER A 148 -0.67 -36.49 -0.44
N GLY A 149 0.32 -35.59 -0.60
CA GLY A 149 1.00 -35.37 -1.88
C GLY A 149 1.88 -36.55 -2.29
N ILE A 150 2.58 -37.16 -1.33
CA ILE A 150 3.41 -38.36 -1.57
C ILE A 150 2.53 -39.54 -1.98
N ILE A 151 1.43 -39.78 -1.25
CA ILE A 151 0.47 -40.85 -1.58
C ILE A 151 -0.13 -40.62 -2.97
N MET A 152 -0.50 -39.37 -3.29
CA MET A 152 -0.97 -39.00 -4.63
C MET A 152 0.07 -39.33 -5.71
N GLY A 153 1.35 -39.02 -5.48
CA GLY A 153 2.44 -39.34 -6.40
C GLY A 153 2.58 -40.84 -6.64
N ILE A 154 2.50 -41.67 -5.59
CA ILE A 154 2.55 -43.14 -5.69
C ILE A 154 1.36 -43.68 -6.49
N ILE A 155 0.16 -43.14 -6.25
CA ILE A 155 -1.05 -43.54 -6.98
C ILE A 155 -0.92 -43.18 -8.46
N ILE A 156 -0.46 -41.97 -8.79
CA ILE A 156 -0.22 -41.54 -10.18
C ILE A 156 0.84 -42.42 -10.84
N GLY A 157 1.96 -42.70 -10.17
CA GLY A 157 3.00 -43.59 -10.68
C GLY A 157 2.48 -45.00 -10.97
N SER A 158 1.66 -45.55 -10.05
CA SER A 158 1.01 -46.85 -10.23
C SER A 158 0.02 -46.83 -11.40
N ALA A 159 -0.74 -45.75 -11.54
CA ALA A 159 -1.68 -45.58 -12.64
C ALA A 159 -0.97 -45.54 -14.01
N LEU A 160 0.18 -44.87 -14.11
CA LEU A 160 1.00 -44.83 -15.34
C LEU A 160 1.64 -46.19 -15.69
N LEU A 161 1.88 -47.04 -14.69
CA LEU A 161 2.43 -48.37 -14.89
C LEU A 161 1.37 -49.41 -15.29
N PHE A 162 0.18 -49.37 -14.66
CA PHE A 162 -0.81 -50.45 -14.78
C PHE A 162 -2.16 -50.04 -15.37
N MET A 163 -2.57 -48.77 -15.22
CA MET A 163 -3.93 -48.33 -15.53
C MET A 163 -4.04 -47.53 -16.84
N THR A 164 -2.94 -47.26 -17.52
CA THR A 164 -2.90 -46.52 -18.79
C THR A 164 -3.88 -47.04 -19.86
N PRO A 165 -4.08 -48.37 -20.03
CA PRO A 165 -5.09 -48.89 -20.96
C PRO A 165 -6.54 -48.55 -20.59
N LEU A 166 -6.84 -48.28 -19.32
CA LEU A 166 -8.19 -47.90 -18.89
C LEU A 166 -8.54 -46.45 -19.24
N PHE A 167 -7.53 -45.63 -19.54
CA PHE A 167 -7.71 -44.20 -19.79
C PHE A 167 -7.84 -43.83 -21.27
N THR A 168 -7.62 -44.78 -22.19
CA THR A 168 -7.65 -44.51 -23.63
C THR A 168 -9.03 -44.11 -24.14
N ASP A 169 -10.06 -44.72 -23.54
CA ASP A 169 -11.46 -44.59 -23.99
C ASP A 169 -12.21 -43.49 -23.23
N ILE A 170 -11.50 -42.68 -22.43
CA ILE A 170 -12.11 -41.56 -21.71
C ILE A 170 -12.62 -40.52 -22.72
N PRO A 171 -13.90 -40.15 -22.68
CA PRO A 171 -14.44 -39.12 -23.57
C PRO A 171 -13.94 -37.73 -23.16
N GLN A 172 -13.42 -36.96 -24.12
CA GLN A 172 -12.93 -35.59 -23.90
C GLN A 172 -14.02 -34.66 -23.34
N CYS A 173 -15.29 -34.88 -23.70
CA CYS A 173 -16.41 -34.11 -23.18
C CYS A 173 -16.67 -34.32 -21.66
N ALA A 174 -16.30 -35.48 -21.09
CA ALA A 174 -16.35 -35.69 -19.65
C ALA A 174 -15.23 -34.92 -18.94
N LEU A 175 -14.02 -34.89 -19.51
CA LEU A 175 -12.91 -34.07 -19.01
C LEU A 175 -13.26 -32.58 -19.03
N ALA A 176 -13.85 -32.09 -20.13
CA ALA A 176 -14.32 -30.70 -20.23
C ALA A 176 -15.37 -30.38 -19.14
N ALA A 177 -16.32 -31.28 -18.89
CA ALA A 177 -17.33 -31.11 -17.84
C ALA A 177 -16.69 -31.05 -16.44
N ILE A 178 -15.66 -31.86 -16.18
CA ILE A 178 -14.90 -31.83 -14.91
C ILE A 178 -14.20 -30.48 -14.73
N VAL A 179 -13.55 -29.95 -15.77
CA VAL A 179 -12.87 -28.65 -15.74
C VAL A 179 -13.88 -27.53 -15.47
N ILE A 180 -14.99 -27.46 -16.20
CA ILE A 180 -16.05 -26.45 -15.99
C ILE A 180 -16.63 -26.54 -14.57
N SER A 181 -16.92 -27.76 -14.09
CA SER A 181 -17.45 -27.97 -12.74
C SER A 181 -16.48 -27.53 -11.63
N ALA A 182 -15.17 -27.65 -11.86
CA ALA A 182 -14.15 -27.15 -10.94
C ALA A 182 -14.12 -25.61 -10.95
N VAL A 183 -13.99 -24.99 -12.13
CA VAL A 183 -13.79 -23.53 -12.30
C VAL A 183 -15.01 -22.71 -11.85
N THR A 184 -16.24 -23.21 -12.01
CA THR A 184 -17.45 -22.50 -11.54
C THR A 184 -17.43 -22.13 -10.05
N GLY A 185 -16.66 -22.85 -9.22
CA GLY A 185 -16.52 -22.51 -7.80
C GLY A 185 -15.45 -21.47 -7.48
N LEU A 186 -14.63 -21.06 -8.47
CA LEU A 186 -13.56 -20.07 -8.31
C LEU A 186 -14.00 -18.66 -8.70
N VAL A 187 -15.14 -18.52 -9.39
CA VAL A 187 -15.65 -17.22 -9.82
C VAL A 187 -16.26 -16.51 -8.61
N ASP A 188 -15.51 -15.57 -8.06
CA ASP A 188 -15.92 -14.74 -6.93
C ASP A 188 -16.51 -13.41 -7.42
N TYR A 189 -17.79 -13.42 -7.75
CA TYR A 189 -18.51 -12.22 -8.18
C TYR A 189 -18.94 -11.34 -7.01
N GLU A 190 -18.95 -11.86 -5.78
CA GLU A 190 -19.29 -11.10 -4.58
C GLU A 190 -18.21 -10.06 -4.29
N GLU A 191 -16.94 -10.42 -4.49
CA GLU A 191 -15.81 -9.48 -4.37
C GLU A 191 -15.95 -8.29 -5.34
N ALA A 192 -16.33 -8.53 -6.60
CA ALA A 192 -16.52 -7.45 -7.57
C ALA A 192 -17.63 -6.46 -7.14
N ILE A 193 -18.71 -6.97 -6.54
CA ILE A 193 -19.81 -6.15 -6.02
C ILE A 193 -19.35 -5.38 -4.77
N PHE A 194 -18.58 -6.02 -3.90
CA PHE A 194 -17.99 -5.40 -2.71
C PHE A 194 -17.07 -4.24 -3.09
N LEU A 195 -16.12 -4.45 -4.00
CA LEU A 195 -15.21 -3.42 -4.47
C LEU A 195 -15.95 -2.23 -5.09
N TRP A 196 -16.99 -2.47 -5.88
CA TRP A 196 -17.82 -1.40 -6.45
C TRP A 196 -18.49 -0.53 -5.37
N GLY A 197 -18.88 -1.12 -4.24
CA GLY A 197 -19.52 -0.43 -3.13
C GLY A 197 -18.55 0.36 -2.24
N ILE A 198 -17.28 -0.06 -2.15
CA ILE A 198 -16.29 0.51 -1.22
C ILE A 198 -15.35 1.50 -1.92
N ASP A 199 -14.58 1.06 -2.93
CA ASP A 199 -13.64 1.91 -3.65
C ASP A 199 -13.69 1.66 -5.16
N LYS A 200 -14.12 2.69 -5.89
CA LYS A 200 -14.22 2.66 -7.36
C LYS A 200 -12.85 2.49 -8.03
N LYS A 201 -11.75 2.91 -7.41
CA LYS A 201 -10.39 2.72 -7.94
C LYS A 201 -10.02 1.24 -7.92
N ASP A 202 -10.30 0.55 -6.82
CA ASP A 202 -10.02 -0.89 -6.68
C ASP A 202 -10.90 -1.70 -7.63
N PHE A 203 -12.17 -1.34 -7.78
CA PHE A 203 -13.02 -1.95 -8.81
C PHE A 203 -12.49 -1.72 -10.23
N PHE A 204 -12.04 -0.50 -10.54
CA PHE A 204 -11.48 -0.21 -11.85
C PHE A 204 -10.23 -1.05 -12.13
N LEU A 205 -9.33 -1.17 -11.16
CA LEU A 205 -8.14 -2.02 -11.26
C LEU A 205 -8.53 -3.49 -11.48
N TRP A 206 -9.52 -4.00 -10.74
CA TRP A 206 -10.07 -5.34 -10.92
C TRP A 206 -10.64 -5.54 -12.33
N ALA A 207 -11.48 -4.61 -12.80
CA ALA A 207 -12.16 -4.68 -14.09
C ALA A 207 -11.18 -4.63 -15.26
N VAL A 208 -10.19 -3.72 -15.22
CA VAL A 208 -9.13 -3.65 -16.23
C VAL A 208 -8.35 -4.96 -16.28
N THR A 209 -7.90 -5.46 -15.13
CA THR A 209 -7.15 -6.73 -15.07
C THR A 209 -7.99 -7.90 -15.61
N PHE A 210 -9.25 -8.00 -15.21
CA PHE A 210 -10.18 -9.04 -15.67
C PHE A 210 -10.39 -9.01 -17.19
N ILE A 211 -10.73 -7.83 -17.74
CA ILE A 211 -10.98 -7.65 -19.18
C ILE A 211 -9.71 -7.93 -19.99
N THR A 212 -8.56 -7.42 -19.54
CA THR A 212 -7.28 -7.65 -20.22
C THR A 212 -6.91 -9.13 -20.21
N THR A 213 -7.04 -9.82 -19.08
CA THR A 213 -6.78 -11.28 -19.02
C THR A 213 -7.71 -12.06 -19.93
N LEU A 214 -8.97 -11.68 -20.04
CA LEU A 214 -9.95 -12.37 -20.88
C LEU A 214 -9.65 -12.21 -22.38
N ILE A 215 -9.23 -11.02 -22.82
CA ILE A 215 -9.02 -10.70 -24.24
C ILE A 215 -7.60 -11.09 -24.70
N PHE A 216 -6.58 -10.77 -23.89
CA PHE A 216 -5.18 -10.86 -24.28
C PHE A 216 -4.43 -12.01 -23.60
N GLY A 217 -5.10 -12.76 -22.71
CA GLY A 217 -4.52 -13.87 -21.98
C GLY A 217 -3.83 -13.45 -20.67
N ILE A 218 -3.42 -14.45 -19.90
CA ILE A 218 -2.91 -14.27 -18.53
C ILE A 218 -1.60 -13.47 -18.47
N GLU A 219 -0.70 -13.65 -19.44
CA GLU A 219 0.60 -12.97 -19.46
C GLU A 219 0.43 -11.45 -19.52
N ILE A 220 -0.35 -10.96 -20.48
CA ILE A 220 -0.61 -9.52 -20.67
C ILE A 220 -1.48 -8.99 -19.53
N GLY A 221 -2.50 -9.74 -19.11
CA GLY A 221 -3.39 -9.34 -18.02
C GLY A 221 -2.66 -9.12 -16.69
N VAL A 222 -1.75 -10.02 -16.30
CA VAL A 222 -0.95 -9.85 -15.07
C VAL A 222 -0.01 -8.64 -15.20
N LEU A 223 0.66 -8.47 -16.34
CA LEU A 223 1.55 -7.33 -16.57
C LEU A 223 0.81 -6.00 -16.44
N VAL A 224 -0.38 -5.90 -17.06
CA VAL A 224 -1.23 -4.71 -16.97
C VAL A 224 -1.72 -4.49 -15.53
N GLY A 225 -2.22 -5.52 -14.86
CA GLY A 225 -2.71 -5.40 -13.48
C GLY A 225 -1.63 -4.92 -12.51
N VAL A 226 -0.42 -5.50 -12.56
CA VAL A 226 0.71 -5.07 -11.72
C VAL A 226 1.14 -3.65 -12.07
N SER A 227 1.22 -3.31 -13.36
CA SER A 227 1.63 -1.97 -13.80
C SER A 227 0.63 -0.89 -13.36
N PHE A 228 -0.67 -1.13 -13.51
CA PHE A 228 -1.71 -0.21 -13.05
C PHE A 228 -1.74 -0.10 -11.53
N SER A 229 -1.61 -1.22 -10.80
CA SER A 229 -1.52 -1.19 -9.33
C SER A 229 -0.34 -0.35 -8.86
N LEU A 230 0.84 -0.53 -9.47
CA LEU A 230 2.02 0.27 -9.16
C LEU A 230 1.80 1.75 -9.51
N ALA A 231 1.21 2.04 -10.67
CA ALA A 231 0.89 3.41 -11.07
C ALA A 231 -0.08 4.10 -10.10
N PHE A 232 -1.10 3.38 -9.61
CA PHE A 232 -2.02 3.90 -8.60
C PHE A 232 -1.30 4.20 -7.29
N VAL A 233 -0.45 3.29 -6.80
CA VAL A 233 0.34 3.51 -5.58
C VAL A 233 1.26 4.72 -5.74
N ILE A 234 1.95 4.84 -6.88
CA ILE A 234 2.82 6.00 -7.17
C ILE A 234 1.99 7.28 -7.19
N HIS A 235 0.84 7.29 -7.85
CA HIS A 235 -0.03 8.45 -7.94
C HIS A 235 -0.59 8.87 -6.57
N GLU A 236 -1.07 7.93 -5.76
CA GLU A 236 -1.57 8.15 -4.40
C GLU A 236 -0.45 8.75 -3.52
N SER A 237 0.75 8.22 -3.64
CA SER A 237 1.91 8.66 -2.85
C SER A 237 2.48 10.01 -3.32
N ALA A 238 2.36 10.33 -4.63
CA ALA A 238 2.75 11.61 -5.21
C ALA A 238 1.76 12.75 -4.91
N ASN A 239 0.49 12.42 -4.67
CA ASN A 239 -0.59 13.38 -4.37
C ASN A 239 -1.16 13.14 -2.97
N PRO A 240 -0.35 13.31 -1.91
CA PRO A 240 -0.80 13.03 -0.55
C PRO A 240 -1.93 13.96 -0.12
N HIS A 241 -2.75 13.50 0.82
CA HIS A 241 -3.75 14.35 1.44
C HIS A 241 -3.07 15.47 2.27
N ILE A 242 -3.51 16.70 2.05
CA ILE A 242 -3.06 17.88 2.78
C ILE A 242 -4.32 18.60 3.25
N ALA A 243 -4.35 19.02 4.51
CA ALA A 243 -5.53 19.62 5.12
C ALA A 243 -5.19 20.96 5.77
N VAL A 244 -6.04 21.96 5.54
CA VAL A 244 -6.03 23.20 6.32
C VAL A 244 -6.73 22.93 7.65
N LEU A 245 -6.07 23.28 8.75
CA LEU A 245 -6.61 23.07 10.09
C LEU A 245 -7.22 24.33 10.68
N GLY A 246 -8.42 24.20 11.25
CA GLY A 246 -9.09 25.20 12.07
C GLY A 246 -9.13 24.75 13.53
N ARG A 247 -9.29 25.71 14.45
CA ARG A 247 -9.44 25.46 15.88
C ARG A 247 -10.91 25.20 16.21
N LEU A 248 -11.18 24.12 16.95
CA LEU A 248 -12.53 23.86 17.47
C LEU A 248 -12.88 24.83 18.62
N PRO A 249 -14.10 25.41 18.64
CA PRO A 249 -14.52 26.36 19.66
C PRO A 249 -14.34 25.84 21.10
N GLY A 250 -13.77 26.68 21.97
CA GLY A 250 -13.58 26.35 23.39
C GLY A 250 -12.48 25.31 23.70
N THR A 251 -11.78 24.80 22.69
CA THR A 251 -10.73 23.77 22.87
C THR A 251 -9.36 24.26 22.39
N THR A 252 -8.31 23.47 22.55
CA THR A 252 -6.99 23.67 21.94
C THR A 252 -6.74 22.74 20.74
N VAL A 253 -7.80 22.08 20.25
CA VAL A 253 -7.72 21.05 19.21
C VAL A 253 -7.90 21.65 17.82
N TYR A 254 -7.05 21.22 16.89
CA TYR A 254 -7.07 21.63 15.49
C TYR A 254 -7.52 20.48 14.61
N ARG A 255 -8.49 20.73 13.72
CA ARG A 255 -9.08 19.72 12.82
C ARG A 255 -9.27 20.28 11.42
N ASN A 256 -9.38 19.38 10.44
CA ASN A 256 -9.64 19.72 9.05
C ASN A 256 -10.96 20.51 8.94
N THR A 257 -10.88 21.71 8.38
CA THR A 257 -12.02 22.63 8.23
C THR A 257 -13.10 22.09 7.28
N LEU A 258 -12.74 21.23 6.32
CA LEU A 258 -13.69 20.58 5.43
C LEU A 258 -14.51 19.48 6.14
N GLN A 259 -13.92 18.84 7.15
CA GLN A 259 -14.59 17.81 7.93
C GLN A 259 -15.40 18.40 9.09
N TYR A 260 -14.92 19.48 9.70
CA TYR A 260 -15.54 20.16 10.84
C TYR A 260 -15.78 21.64 10.52
N PRO A 261 -16.93 22.00 9.95
CA PRO A 261 -17.24 23.37 9.53
C PRO A 261 -17.25 24.40 10.70
N GLU A 262 -17.44 23.94 11.93
CA GLU A 262 -17.38 24.76 13.15
C GLU A 262 -15.96 25.18 13.53
N ALA A 263 -14.94 24.55 12.96
CA ALA A 263 -13.54 24.88 13.21
C ALA A 263 -13.18 26.21 12.55
N TYR A 264 -12.80 27.21 13.35
CA TYR A 264 -12.45 28.54 12.82
C TYR A 264 -10.94 28.70 12.65
N THR A 265 -10.55 29.43 11.61
CA THR A 265 -9.17 29.84 11.34
C THR A 265 -8.90 31.22 11.92
N TYR A 266 -7.63 31.63 11.89
CA TYR A 266 -7.21 32.95 12.35
C TYR A 266 -6.67 33.77 11.17
N ASN A 267 -7.14 35.00 11.05
CA ASN A 267 -6.66 35.95 10.06
C ASN A 267 -5.13 36.07 10.09
N GLY A 268 -4.50 35.90 8.92
CA GLY A 268 -3.04 36.03 8.75
C GLY A 268 -2.22 34.79 9.13
N ILE A 269 -2.86 33.69 9.54
CA ILE A 269 -2.20 32.44 9.93
C ILE A 269 -2.85 31.27 9.20
N VAL A 270 -2.04 30.50 8.48
CA VAL A 270 -2.49 29.26 7.83
C VAL A 270 -1.83 28.08 8.53
N VAL A 271 -2.64 27.16 9.07
CA VAL A 271 -2.16 25.91 9.65
C VAL A 271 -2.42 24.79 8.67
N VAL A 272 -1.38 24.09 8.23
CA VAL A 272 -1.47 23.04 7.23
C VAL A 272 -0.91 21.74 7.78
N ARG A 273 -1.70 20.67 7.72
CA ARG A 273 -1.28 19.32 8.05
C ARG A 273 -0.94 18.53 6.80
N ILE A 274 0.22 17.89 6.83
CA ILE A 274 0.70 17.02 5.75
C ILE A 274 0.51 15.57 6.20
N ASP A 275 -0.46 14.87 5.60
CA ASP A 275 -0.83 13.50 5.99
C ASP A 275 0.00 12.43 5.24
N ALA A 276 1.31 12.67 5.07
CA ALA A 276 2.22 11.75 4.38
C ALA A 276 3.71 12.01 4.68
N PRO A 277 4.60 11.03 4.41
CA PRO A 277 6.03 11.29 4.26
C PRO A 277 6.30 12.34 3.18
N ILE A 278 7.38 13.11 3.33
CA ILE A 278 7.75 14.16 2.36
C ILE A 278 9.03 13.74 1.66
N TYR A 279 8.98 13.52 0.35
CA TYR A 279 10.14 13.06 -0.39
C TYR A 279 10.09 13.54 -1.84
N PHE A 280 11.08 13.16 -2.65
CA PHE A 280 11.25 13.70 -4.01
C PHE A 280 9.97 13.66 -4.87
N ALA A 281 9.13 12.62 -4.73
CA ALA A 281 7.99 12.44 -5.62
C ALA A 281 6.81 13.37 -5.31
N ASN A 282 6.67 13.85 -4.06
CA ASN A 282 5.48 14.61 -3.64
C ASN A 282 5.77 16.03 -3.14
N ILE A 283 7.03 16.40 -2.96
CA ILE A 283 7.37 17.73 -2.43
C ILE A 283 6.92 18.88 -3.32
N SER A 284 6.98 18.73 -4.65
CA SER A 284 6.48 19.74 -5.59
C SER A 284 4.97 19.95 -5.42
N TYR A 285 4.22 18.85 -5.32
CA TYR A 285 2.78 18.90 -5.07
C TYR A 285 2.45 19.59 -3.74
N ILE A 286 3.20 19.27 -2.68
CA ILE A 286 3.04 19.91 -1.36
C ILE A 286 3.30 21.43 -1.46
N LYS A 287 4.36 21.86 -2.15
CA LYS A 287 4.65 23.28 -2.36
C LYS A 287 3.53 24.00 -3.10
N ASP A 288 3.01 23.41 -4.16
CA ASP A 288 1.93 23.99 -4.97
C ASP A 288 0.64 24.12 -4.13
N ARG A 289 0.31 23.12 -3.31
CA ARG A 289 -0.84 23.16 -2.40
C ARG A 289 -0.67 24.20 -1.29
N LEU A 290 0.52 24.33 -0.70
CA LEU A 290 0.79 25.36 0.29
C LEU A 290 0.59 26.76 -0.31
N ARG A 291 1.02 26.97 -1.57
CA ARG A 291 0.80 28.21 -2.30
C ARG A 291 -0.69 28.45 -2.62
N GLU A 292 -1.43 27.41 -2.96
CA GLU A 292 -2.88 27.50 -3.17
C GLU A 292 -3.62 27.94 -1.90
N TYR A 293 -3.29 27.35 -0.74
CA TYR A 293 -3.90 27.71 0.55
C TYR A 293 -3.50 29.11 1.05
N GLU A 294 -2.36 29.62 0.62
CA GLU A 294 -1.94 31.00 0.86
C GLU A 294 -2.79 32.00 0.07
N LEU A 295 -3.03 31.72 -1.21
CA LEU A 295 -3.77 32.62 -2.12
C LEU A 295 -5.28 32.55 -1.87
N ASN A 296 -5.82 31.36 -1.67
CA ASN A 296 -7.22 31.11 -1.38
C ASN A 296 -7.43 31.07 0.14
N LEU A 297 -7.26 32.24 0.76
CA LEU A 297 -7.52 32.42 2.18
C LEU A 297 -8.93 31.90 2.51
N PRO A 298 -9.07 30.95 3.46
CA PRO A 298 -10.38 30.62 3.99
C PRO A 298 -10.99 31.90 4.55
N ASN A 299 -12.23 32.24 4.19
CA ASN A 299 -12.98 33.33 4.83
C ASN A 299 -12.95 33.09 6.35
N SER A 300 -12.06 33.81 7.02
CA SER A 300 -11.76 33.58 8.43
C SER A 300 -12.72 34.40 9.27
N ASN A 301 -13.16 33.80 10.37
CA ASN A 301 -14.18 34.38 11.24
C ASN A 301 -13.60 35.03 12.49
N ARG A 302 -12.27 35.00 12.70
CA ARG A 302 -11.61 35.53 13.92
C ARG A 302 -10.21 36.11 13.69
N GLY A 303 -9.93 37.19 14.42
CA GLY A 303 -8.64 37.90 14.42
C GLY A 303 -8.76 39.31 13.85
N PRO A 304 -7.69 40.12 13.91
CA PRO A 304 -7.67 41.42 13.25
C PRO A 304 -7.86 41.25 11.74
N ASP A 305 -8.54 42.19 11.07
CA ASP A 305 -8.63 42.18 9.62
C ASP A 305 -7.25 42.41 9.02
N VAL A 306 -6.77 41.41 8.30
CA VAL A 306 -5.46 41.43 7.65
C VAL A 306 -5.59 41.04 6.19
N VAL A 307 -4.85 41.75 5.34
CA VAL A 307 -4.93 41.61 3.88
C VAL A 307 -4.06 40.46 3.37
N ARG A 308 -3.19 39.88 4.21
CA ARG A 308 -2.22 38.86 3.80
C ARG A 308 -1.92 37.83 4.90
N VAL A 309 -1.38 36.68 4.49
CA VAL A 309 -0.79 35.69 5.38
C VAL A 309 0.57 36.19 5.89
N TYR A 310 0.82 36.05 7.19
CA TYR A 310 2.12 36.33 7.82
C TYR A 310 2.81 35.04 8.30
N PHE A 311 2.04 34.01 8.63
CA PHE A 311 2.55 32.77 9.20
C PHE A 311 1.95 31.54 8.53
N VAL A 312 2.82 30.59 8.20
CA VAL A 312 2.43 29.24 7.75
C VAL A 312 2.97 28.23 8.76
N ILE A 313 2.07 27.52 9.43
CA ILE A 313 2.41 26.51 10.43
C ILE A 313 2.25 25.14 9.78
N LEU A 314 3.35 24.41 9.63
CA LEU A 314 3.38 23.04 9.13
C LEU A 314 3.20 22.08 10.29
N GLU A 315 2.05 21.42 10.35
CA GLU A 315 1.75 20.35 11.29
C GLU A 315 2.31 19.04 10.74
N MET A 316 3.36 18.53 11.39
CA MET A 316 4.18 17.41 10.91
C MET A 316 3.99 16.13 11.73
N SER A 317 2.99 16.04 12.61
CA SER A 317 2.74 14.81 13.38
C SER A 317 2.56 13.57 12.51
N PRO A 318 1.86 13.63 11.35
CA PRO A 318 1.70 12.46 10.48
C PRO A 318 2.93 12.17 9.59
N VAL A 319 3.87 13.12 9.49
CA VAL A 319 5.04 12.99 8.63
C VAL A 319 6.00 11.99 9.26
N THR A 320 6.10 10.79 8.69
CA THR A 320 6.95 9.72 9.24
C THR A 320 8.40 9.82 8.77
N TYR A 321 8.62 10.31 7.54
CA TYR A 321 9.93 10.34 6.89
C TYR A 321 10.08 11.57 6.01
N VAL A 322 11.32 12.09 5.93
CA VAL A 322 11.71 13.19 5.04
C VAL A 322 13.04 12.84 4.36
N ASP A 323 13.12 12.96 3.03
CA ASP A 323 14.35 12.71 2.27
C ASP A 323 15.20 13.98 2.03
N SER A 324 16.39 13.82 1.43
CA SER A 324 17.30 14.94 1.15
C SER A 324 16.73 15.94 0.14
N SER A 325 15.94 15.47 -0.84
CA SER A 325 15.32 16.31 -1.86
C SER A 325 14.24 17.20 -1.24
N ALA A 326 13.43 16.65 -0.34
CA ALA A 326 12.43 17.37 0.44
C ALA A 326 13.07 18.41 1.36
N VAL A 327 14.17 18.08 2.03
CA VAL A 327 14.93 19.05 2.83
C VAL A 327 15.36 20.25 1.99
N GLN A 328 15.92 20.03 0.80
CA GLN A 328 16.36 21.12 -0.06
C GLN A 328 15.17 21.98 -0.50
N ALA A 329 14.09 21.35 -0.95
CA ALA A 329 12.89 22.05 -1.37
C ALA A 329 12.20 22.82 -0.23
N LEU A 330 12.28 22.35 1.03
CA LEU A 330 11.82 23.09 2.20
C LEU A 330 12.72 24.31 2.50
N LYS A 331 14.03 24.24 2.26
CA LYS A 331 14.92 25.40 2.35
C LYS A 331 14.57 26.45 1.30
N ASP A 332 14.33 26.01 0.07
CA ASP A 332 13.92 26.90 -1.02
C ASP A 332 12.56 27.55 -0.71
N LEU A 333 11.61 26.77 -0.18
CA LEU A 333 10.31 27.28 0.28
C LEU A 333 10.47 28.32 1.38
N HIS A 334 11.35 28.08 2.36
CA HIS A 334 11.64 29.06 3.41
C HIS A 334 12.19 30.37 2.84
N GLN A 335 13.12 30.30 1.88
CA GLN A 335 13.66 31.50 1.22
C GLN A 335 12.57 32.27 0.45
N GLU A 336 11.72 31.56 -0.28
CA GLU A 336 10.59 32.12 -1.03
C GLU A 336 9.58 32.82 -0.10
N TYR A 337 9.26 32.20 1.03
CA TYR A 337 8.35 32.76 2.03
C TYR A 337 8.98 33.96 2.74
N ARG A 338 10.27 33.88 3.08
CA ARG A 338 10.99 34.99 3.71
C ARG A 338 11.04 36.21 2.80
N ALA A 339 11.23 36.03 1.49
CA ALA A 339 11.18 37.13 0.50
C ALA A 339 9.81 37.82 0.46
N ARG A 340 8.73 37.10 0.81
CA ARG A 340 7.35 37.61 0.90
C ARG A 340 6.93 38.02 2.32
N HIS A 341 7.86 38.04 3.27
CA HIS A 341 7.61 38.32 4.69
C HIS A 341 6.61 37.35 5.35
N ILE A 342 6.64 36.08 4.92
CA ILE A 342 5.91 34.97 5.53
C ILE A 342 6.88 34.14 6.35
N GLN A 343 6.57 33.89 7.62
CA GLN A 343 7.36 33.05 8.51
C GLN A 343 6.79 31.63 8.55
N ILE A 344 7.67 30.65 8.36
CA ILE A 344 7.33 29.23 8.54
C ILE A 344 7.51 28.86 10.01
N ALA A 345 6.57 28.10 10.56
CA ALA A 345 6.72 27.41 11.83
C ALA A 345 6.48 25.90 11.65
N ILE A 346 7.20 25.09 12.41
CA ILE A 346 7.06 23.63 12.39
C ILE A 346 6.41 23.20 13.71
N ALA A 347 5.34 22.42 13.62
CA ALA A 347 4.64 21.88 14.77
C ALA A 347 4.68 20.35 14.78
N ASN A 348 5.00 19.79 15.95
CA ASN A 348 4.97 18.37 16.27
C ASN A 348 5.71 17.42 15.28
N PRO A 349 6.95 17.73 14.85
CA PRO A 349 7.71 16.77 14.04
C PRO A 349 8.07 15.55 14.87
N ASN A 350 7.98 14.35 14.29
CA ASN A 350 8.43 13.15 14.97
C ASN A 350 9.95 13.19 15.23
N ARG A 351 10.47 12.32 16.11
CA ARG A 351 11.90 12.30 16.49
C ARG A 351 12.86 12.16 15.30
N GLN A 352 12.56 11.27 14.35
CA GLN A 352 13.44 11.01 13.20
C GLN A 352 13.46 12.22 12.26
N VAL A 353 12.29 12.80 11.98
CA VAL A 353 12.12 14.00 11.17
C VAL A 353 12.80 15.19 11.83
N HIS A 354 12.58 15.43 13.12
CA HIS A 354 13.23 16.52 13.85
C HIS A 354 14.76 16.41 13.79
N LEU A 355 15.32 15.21 14.01
CA LEU A 355 16.77 15.00 13.94
C LEU A 355 17.33 15.23 12.54
N LEU A 356 16.62 14.80 11.50
CA LEU A 356 17.01 15.02 10.11
C LEU A 356 16.93 16.52 9.73
N LEU A 357 15.86 17.21 10.12
CA LEU A 357 15.72 18.65 9.93
C LEU A 357 16.84 19.40 10.66
N SER A 358 17.12 19.06 11.92
CA SER A 358 18.22 19.65 12.70
C SER A 358 19.56 19.46 11.99
N ARG A 359 19.91 18.22 11.62
CA ARG A 359 21.18 17.90 10.95
C ARG A 359 21.33 18.57 9.58
N SER A 360 20.22 18.84 8.90
CA SER A 360 20.25 19.55 7.63
C SER A 360 20.41 21.07 7.76
N GLY A 361 20.35 21.62 8.98
CA GLY A 361 20.43 23.05 9.27
C GLY A 361 19.15 23.83 8.97
N ILE A 362 18.03 23.16 8.64
CA ILE A 362 16.78 23.87 8.34
C ILE A 362 16.14 24.49 9.59
N ILE A 363 16.29 23.84 10.75
CA ILE A 363 15.80 24.38 12.02
C ILE A 363 16.53 25.67 12.36
N ASP A 364 17.84 25.75 12.09
CA ASP A 364 18.64 26.95 12.30
C ASP A 364 18.24 28.07 11.33
N LEU A 365 17.95 27.73 10.07
CA LEU A 365 17.48 28.68 9.05
C LEU A 365 16.11 29.28 9.41
N ILE A 366 15.16 28.44 9.83
CA ILE A 366 13.82 28.88 10.23
C ILE A 366 13.89 29.63 11.57
N GLY A 367 14.79 29.20 12.46
CA GLY A 367 14.96 29.66 13.82
C GLY A 367 14.39 28.65 14.82
N ALA A 368 15.19 28.24 15.80
CA ALA A 368 14.79 27.25 16.81
C ALA A 368 13.52 27.62 17.58
N GLY A 369 13.24 28.92 17.76
CA GLY A 369 12.02 29.42 18.39
C GLY A 369 10.73 29.22 17.57
N TRP A 370 10.83 28.75 16.33
CA TRP A 370 9.69 28.44 15.45
C TRP A 370 9.42 26.95 15.30
N CYS A 371 10.03 26.11 16.15
CA CYS A 371 9.72 24.70 16.28
C CYS A 371 8.93 24.47 17.57
N PHE A 372 7.74 23.88 17.46
CA PHE A 372 6.80 23.72 18.57
C PHE A 372 6.38 22.28 18.72
N VAL A 373 6.13 21.85 19.96
CA VAL A 373 5.55 20.54 20.25
C VAL A 373 4.05 20.52 19.92
N ARG A 374 3.32 21.59 20.23
CA ARG A 374 1.87 21.68 19.99
C ARG A 374 1.55 22.77 18.98
N VAL A 375 0.62 22.47 18.08
CA VAL A 375 0.07 23.45 17.11
C VAL A 375 -0.52 24.67 17.81
N HIS A 376 -1.20 24.45 18.93
CA HIS A 376 -1.81 25.54 19.69
C HIS A 376 -0.79 26.59 20.13
N ASP A 377 0.39 26.14 20.62
CA ASP A 377 1.43 27.04 21.10
C ASP A 377 2.01 27.85 19.94
N ALA A 378 2.25 27.20 18.79
CA ALA A 378 2.67 27.88 17.56
C ALA A 378 1.68 28.99 17.16
N VAL A 379 0.38 28.67 17.15
CA VAL A 379 -0.67 29.63 16.79
C VAL A 379 -0.75 30.79 17.79
N GLN A 380 -0.63 30.54 19.09
CA GLN A 380 -0.64 31.62 20.10
C GLN A 380 0.53 32.60 19.90
N VAL A 381 1.74 32.07 19.65
CA VAL A 381 2.92 32.91 19.37
C VAL A 381 2.71 33.71 18.08
N CYS A 382 2.23 33.07 17.01
CA CYS A 382 1.92 33.77 15.75
C CYS A 382 0.86 34.86 15.94
N LEU A 383 -0.21 34.59 16.71
CA LEU A 383 -1.28 35.56 16.97
C LEU A 383 -0.77 36.80 17.69
N GLN A 384 0.09 36.63 18.70
CA GLN A 384 0.70 37.75 19.41
C GLN A 384 1.52 38.63 18.46
N HIS A 385 2.26 38.03 17.52
CA HIS A 385 3.02 38.77 16.52
C HIS A 385 2.12 39.53 15.54
N VAL A 386 1.03 38.90 15.07
CA VAL A 386 0.06 39.56 14.18
C VAL A 386 -0.58 40.75 14.90
N GLN A 387 -1.05 40.57 16.13
CA GLN A 387 -1.67 41.64 16.92
C GLN A 387 -0.72 42.81 17.15
N ASN A 388 0.51 42.54 17.61
CA ASN A 388 1.51 43.59 17.84
C ASN A 388 1.85 44.36 16.56
N SER A 389 1.91 43.67 15.41
CA SER A 389 2.18 44.30 14.12
C SER A 389 1.01 45.18 13.67
N SER A 390 -0.23 44.72 13.81
CA SER A 390 -1.43 45.50 13.51
C SER A 390 -1.55 46.73 14.41
N THR A 391 -1.30 46.59 15.71
CA THR A 391 -1.33 47.71 16.67
C THR A 391 -0.25 48.75 16.34
N ALA A 392 0.97 48.33 15.98
CA ALA A 392 2.03 49.24 15.56
C ALA A 392 1.68 50.01 14.27
N LEU A 393 1.07 49.33 13.29
CA LEU A 393 0.58 49.97 12.05
C LEU A 393 -0.52 51.00 12.33
N ASN A 394 -1.46 50.69 13.22
CA ASN A 394 -2.55 51.61 13.59
C ASN A 394 -2.05 52.82 14.39
N LEU A 395 -1.05 52.65 15.26
CA LEU A 395 -0.43 53.77 15.99
C LEU A 395 0.39 54.66 15.05
N ALA A 396 1.07 54.09 14.05
CA ALA A 396 1.80 54.86 13.04
C ALA A 396 0.88 55.65 12.10
N SER A 397 -0.27 55.11 11.73
CA SER A 397 -1.27 55.83 10.92
C SER A 397 -1.95 56.97 11.72
N GLN A 398 -2.21 56.76 13.01
CA GLN A 398 -2.72 57.81 13.90
C GLN A 398 -1.68 58.91 14.20
N ALA A 399 -0.40 58.56 14.36
CA ALA A 399 0.67 59.53 14.53
C ALA A 399 0.93 60.36 13.26
N SER A 400 0.80 59.74 12.08
CA SER A 400 0.87 60.44 10.78
C SER A 400 -0.28 61.44 10.57
N GLY A 401 -1.48 61.13 11.07
CA GLY A 401 -2.64 62.04 11.00
C GLY A 401 -2.54 63.28 11.89
N ASN A 402 -1.68 63.27 12.92
CA ASN A 402 -1.57 64.35 13.91
C ASN A 402 -0.25 65.16 13.83
N SER A 403 0.61 64.92 12.85
CA SER A 403 1.95 65.51 12.79
C SER A 403 2.15 66.43 11.58
N ALA A 404 1.37 67.50 11.50
CA ALA A 404 1.68 68.69 10.69
C ALA A 404 2.03 69.87 11.61
N HIS A 405 3.12 69.77 12.38
CA HIS A 405 3.95 70.90 12.80
C HIS A 405 5.21 70.43 13.59
N ASN A 406 6.38 70.70 12.99
CA ASN A 406 7.67 71.05 13.62
C ASN A 406 8.30 70.14 14.72
N ILE A 407 9.40 69.46 14.36
CA ILE A 407 10.80 69.66 14.86
C ILE A 407 11.69 68.42 14.60
N SER A 408 12.97 68.70 14.32
CA SER A 408 14.13 67.87 14.01
C SER A 408 14.52 66.73 14.99
N THR A 409 14.96 65.59 14.40
CA THR A 409 15.94 64.50 14.75
C THR A 409 16.68 64.48 16.12
N PRO A 410 17.32 63.36 16.61
CA PRO A 410 17.44 61.96 16.10
C PRO A 410 17.46 60.78 17.15
N ILE A 411 17.52 59.53 16.62
CA ILE A 411 18.10 58.27 17.18
C ILE A 411 17.39 57.48 18.31
N ALA A 412 16.83 56.31 17.94
CA ALA A 412 16.54 55.18 18.81
C ALA A 412 17.58 54.07 18.60
N LYS A 413 18.57 53.97 19.50
CA LYS A 413 19.59 52.88 19.51
C LYS A 413 19.69 52.16 20.86
N HIS A 414 18.74 52.37 21.77
CA HIS A 414 18.87 51.95 23.18
C HIS A 414 18.07 50.71 23.61
N GLN A 415 17.25 50.11 22.73
CA GLN A 415 16.45 48.93 23.09
C GLN A 415 17.04 47.57 22.66
N ARG A 416 17.90 47.50 21.62
CA ARG A 416 18.54 46.24 21.20
C ARG A 416 19.59 45.71 22.19
N LEU A 417 20.26 46.58 22.93
CA LEU A 417 21.37 46.18 23.81
C LEU A 417 20.92 45.51 25.13
N LYS A 418 19.70 45.81 25.62
CA LYS A 418 19.19 45.20 26.86
C LYS A 418 18.70 43.76 26.68
N GLN A 419 18.17 43.42 25.50
CA GLN A 419 17.64 42.08 25.24
C GLN A 419 18.77 41.06 24.98
N ASP A 420 19.81 41.44 24.23
CA ASP A 420 21.00 40.60 24.01
C ASP A 420 21.80 40.35 25.31
N SER A 421 21.84 41.32 26.23
CA SER A 421 22.50 41.16 27.54
C SER A 421 21.73 40.22 28.48
N PHE A 422 20.40 40.15 28.39
CA PHE A 422 19.60 39.27 29.23
C PHE A 422 19.78 37.80 28.80
N PHE A 423 19.76 37.52 27.50
CA PHE A 423 19.99 36.18 26.97
C PHE A 423 21.44 35.69 27.11
N LYS A 424 22.45 36.58 26.99
CA LYS A 424 23.85 36.22 27.27
C LYS A 424 24.11 35.86 28.73
N ASN A 425 23.42 36.52 29.67
CA ASN A 425 23.58 36.23 31.09
C ASN A 425 22.87 34.94 31.53
N LEU A 426 21.79 34.54 30.83
CA LEU A 426 21.13 33.25 31.06
C LEU A 426 22.01 32.06 30.62
N TRP A 427 22.78 32.21 29.54
CA TRP A 427 23.66 31.16 29.00
C TRP A 427 25.02 31.07 29.73
N LYS A 428 25.59 32.20 30.19
CA LYS A 428 26.84 32.16 30.99
C LYS A 428 26.67 31.51 32.37
N ALA A 429 25.44 31.42 32.89
CA ALA A 429 25.16 30.73 34.14
C ALA A 429 25.13 29.19 34.00
N GLN A 430 25.15 28.65 32.77
CA GLN A 430 25.13 27.21 32.48
C GLN A 430 26.49 26.64 32.05
N ASP A 431 27.45 27.46 31.65
CA ASP A 431 28.77 27.01 31.16
C ASP A 431 29.89 27.00 32.24
N GLY A 432 29.49 27.04 33.52
CA GLY A 432 30.39 27.18 34.66
C GLY A 432 30.67 25.89 35.43
N ASN A 433 30.75 24.72 34.79
CA ASN A 433 31.43 23.54 35.34
C ASN A 433 31.42 22.39 34.34
N LEU A 434 32.54 22.10 33.68
CA LEU A 434 32.79 20.83 32.99
C LEU A 434 34.29 20.73 32.67
N ASP A 435 35.06 20.29 33.66
CA ASP A 435 36.32 19.60 33.43
C ASP A 435 36.21 18.19 34.03
N SER A 436 36.65 17.21 33.25
CA SER A 436 36.87 15.78 33.55
C SER A 436 35.65 14.81 33.60
N GLY A 437 35.52 14.04 32.50
CA GLY A 437 35.46 12.56 32.47
C GLY A 437 34.26 11.80 33.08
N GLY A 438 33.53 11.06 32.22
CA GLY A 438 32.83 9.82 32.63
C GLY A 438 31.40 9.64 32.11
N GLU A 439 31.20 8.53 31.38
CA GLU A 439 29.97 7.74 31.12
C GLU A 439 28.61 8.40 30.79
N VAL A 440 28.05 7.99 29.64
CA VAL A 440 26.72 8.38 29.15
C VAL A 440 25.64 7.45 29.71
N GLN A 441 24.73 7.98 30.54
CA GLN A 441 23.40 7.39 30.80
C GLN A 441 22.28 8.42 30.50
N PRO A 442 21.09 7.97 30.04
CA PRO A 442 20.12 8.86 29.39
C PRO A 442 19.18 9.55 30.38
N LEU A 443 19.19 10.89 30.37
CA LEU A 443 18.24 11.74 31.10
C LEU A 443 16.89 11.80 30.36
N LEU A 444 16.02 10.83 30.63
CA LEU A 444 14.57 10.89 30.42
C LEU A 444 13.90 10.75 31.79
N ARG A 445 13.83 11.85 32.53
CA ARG A 445 12.85 12.10 33.62
C ARG A 445 13.20 13.43 34.27
N GLN A 446 12.41 14.45 33.97
CA GLN A 446 11.94 15.47 34.91
C GLN A 446 11.28 16.58 34.11
N ASN A 447 9.94 16.52 34.07
CA ASN A 447 9.02 17.65 34.17
C ASN A 447 7.61 17.09 33.96
N ILE A 448 7.16 16.35 34.98
CA ILE A 448 5.75 16.22 35.34
C ILE A 448 5.60 17.16 36.53
N VAL A 449 5.01 18.33 36.33
CA VAL A 449 3.96 18.97 37.15
C VAL A 449 3.25 19.96 36.23
#